data_AF-H2XWG3-F1
#
_entry.id   AF-H2XWG3-F1
#
_cell.length_a   1.000
_cell.length_b   1.000
_cell.length_c   1.000
_cell.angle_alpha   90.00
_cell.angle_beta   90.00
_cell.angle_gamma   90.00
#
_symmetry.space_group_name_H-M   'P 1'
#
loop_
_entity.id
_entity.type
_entity.pdbx_description
1 polymer ?
#
loop_
_entity_poly.entity_id
_entity_poly.type
_entity_poly.pdbx_seq_one_letter_code
_entity_poly.pdbx_strand_id
1 'polypeptide(L)'
;MPHEFERHYGFSKFAIQLNELLEHERKVLPHTDTRFRPDQRLLEVGDVDGAEMEKQRVEQIQRDQKRLRDANNIEYLPKYFKKVSSGNTESWMFIGNYWQWRKDGFANHLAKQTALW
;
A
#
# COMPACT_ATOMS: atom_id res chain seq x y z
N MET A 1 18.14 3.82 20.86
CA MET A 1 16.68 3.77 20.59
C MET A 1 16.06 5.08 21.05
N PRO A 2 14.95 5.55 20.44
CA PRO A 2 14.24 6.75 20.90
C PRO A 2 13.79 6.64 22.36
N HIS A 3 13.52 7.77 23.00
CA HIS A 3 12.87 7.79 24.31
C HIS A 3 11.50 7.10 24.21
N GLU A 4 11.13 6.30 25.22
CA GLU A 4 9.86 5.55 25.31
C GLU A 4 9.60 4.55 24.16
N PHE A 5 10.62 4.04 23.46
CA PHE A 5 10.46 3.09 22.35
C PHE A 5 9.59 1.85 22.70
N GLU A 6 9.60 1.40 23.95
CA GLU A 6 8.76 0.30 24.46
C GLU A 6 7.25 0.58 24.35
N ARG A 7 6.84 1.85 24.46
CA ARG A 7 5.45 2.28 24.26
C ARG A 7 5.06 2.37 22.77
N HIS A 8 6.03 2.30 21.88
CA HIS A 8 5.86 2.42 20.44
C HIS A 8 6.36 1.16 19.72
N TYR A 9 5.90 -0.01 20.18
CA TYR A 9 6.19 -1.32 19.57
C TYR A 9 7.68 -1.67 19.46
N GLY A 10 8.53 -1.04 20.27
CA GLY A 10 9.98 -1.21 20.21
C GLY A 10 10.63 -0.55 18.98
N PHE A 11 9.96 0.39 18.31
CA PHE A 11 10.42 0.94 17.05
C PHE A 11 11.70 1.78 17.16
N SER A 12 12.55 1.67 16.15
CA SER A 12 13.67 2.58 15.93
C SER A 12 13.17 3.94 15.46
N LYS A 13 14.02 4.98 15.55
CA LYS A 13 13.69 6.31 15.02
C LYS A 13 13.31 6.25 13.53
N PHE A 14 14.04 5.42 12.77
CA PHE A 14 13.77 5.21 11.34
C PHE A 14 12.40 4.57 11.12
N ALA A 15 12.04 3.53 11.89
CA ALA A 15 10.76 2.85 11.76
C ALA A 15 9.57 3.77 12.05
N ILE A 16 9.69 4.65 13.05
CA ILE A 16 8.67 5.65 13.37
C ILE A 16 8.38 6.56 12.15
N GLN A 17 9.41 6.92 11.38
CA GLN A 17 9.29 7.83 10.24
C GLN A 17 8.70 7.17 8.98
N LEU A 18 8.62 5.84 8.91
CA LEU A 18 8.19 5.14 7.69
C LEU A 18 6.73 5.41 7.33
N ASN A 19 5.86 5.60 8.32
CA ASN A 19 4.43 5.82 8.13
C ASN A 19 4.00 7.29 8.31
N GLU A 20 4.94 8.20 8.56
CA GLU A 20 4.64 9.64 8.63
C GLU A 20 4.17 10.12 7.25
N LEU A 21 3.00 10.78 7.20
CA LEU A 21 2.43 11.30 5.96
C LEU A 21 2.48 12.82 5.97
N LEU A 22 3.45 13.38 5.26
CA LEU A 22 3.60 14.83 5.18
C LEU A 22 2.61 15.42 4.16
N GLU A 23 2.15 16.64 4.41
CA GLU A 23 1.10 17.27 3.60
C GLU A 23 1.48 17.41 2.11
N HIS A 24 2.76 17.70 1.84
CA HIS A 24 3.27 17.79 0.47
C HIS A 24 3.35 16.41 -0.23
N GLU A 25 3.46 15.32 0.52
CA GLU A 25 3.52 13.96 -0.02
C GLU A 25 2.14 13.50 -0.50
N ARG A 26 1.05 13.96 0.13
CA ARG A 26 -0.33 13.59 -0.25
C ARG A 26 -0.63 13.83 -1.73
N LYS A 27 -0.01 14.86 -2.31
CA LYS A 27 -0.21 15.28 -3.71
C LYS A 27 0.57 14.45 -4.72
N VAL A 28 1.61 13.74 -4.27
CA VAL A 28 2.57 13.05 -5.14
C VAL A 28 2.62 11.56 -4.91
N LEU A 29 2.05 11.03 -3.83
CA LEU A 29 1.95 9.59 -3.59
C LEU A 29 0.79 8.98 -4.38
N PRO A 30 0.90 7.71 -4.80
CA PRO A 30 -0.24 7.01 -5.37
C PRO A 30 -1.28 6.75 -4.28
N HIS A 31 -2.55 6.63 -4.68
CA HIS A 31 -3.63 6.23 -3.77
C HIS A 31 -3.43 4.82 -3.17
N THR A 32 -2.38 4.10 -3.54
CA THR A 32 -2.06 2.76 -3.02
C THR A 32 -0.93 2.79 -1.99
N ASP A 33 -0.38 3.96 -1.68
CA ASP A 33 0.68 4.09 -0.68
C ASP A 33 0.16 3.72 0.72
N THR A 34 0.93 2.93 1.46
CA THR A 34 0.55 2.41 2.78
C THR A 34 0.21 3.52 3.77
N ARG A 35 0.76 4.73 3.63
CA ARG A 35 0.46 5.84 4.55
C ARG A 35 -0.99 6.28 4.55
N PHE A 36 -1.74 5.94 3.49
CA PHE A 36 -3.17 6.19 3.36
C PHE A 36 -4.06 5.04 3.87
N ARG A 37 -3.46 3.91 4.28
CA ARG A 37 -4.20 2.72 4.72
C ARG A 37 -4.90 3.00 6.06
N PRO A 38 -6.26 2.97 6.11
CA PRO A 38 -7.02 3.55 7.21
C PRO A 38 -6.93 2.78 8.52
N ASP A 39 -6.98 1.45 8.48
CA ASP A 39 -6.82 0.57 9.66
C ASP A 39 -5.48 0.81 10.37
N GLN A 40 -4.40 0.90 9.59
CA GLN A 40 -3.07 1.18 10.14
C GLN A 40 -2.97 2.59 10.76
N ARG A 41 -3.61 3.59 10.15
CA ARG A 41 -3.63 4.97 10.69
C ARG A 41 -4.43 5.07 11.99
N LEU A 42 -5.59 4.40 12.06
CA LEU A 42 -6.43 4.38 13.27
C LEU A 42 -5.68 3.73 14.44
N LEU A 43 -4.99 2.62 14.18
CA LEU A 43 -4.15 1.98 15.19
C LEU A 43 -3.03 2.89 15.68
N GLU A 44 -2.38 3.64 14.78
CA GLU A 44 -1.29 4.56 15.11
C GLU A 44 -1.75 5.72 16.04
N VAL A 45 -3.01 6.16 15.91
CA VAL A 45 -3.59 7.20 16.79
C VAL A 45 -4.28 6.63 18.04
N GLY A 46 -4.20 5.31 18.24
CA GLY A 46 -4.74 4.62 19.42
C GLY A 46 -6.21 4.20 19.32
N ASP A 47 -6.87 4.37 18.17
CA ASP A 47 -8.24 3.92 17.94
C ASP A 47 -8.25 2.44 17.50
N VAL A 48 -8.21 1.55 18.48
CA VAL A 48 -8.14 0.09 18.26
C VAL A 48 -9.44 -0.45 17.66
N ASP A 49 -10.60 0.02 18.12
CA ASP A 49 -11.89 -0.46 17.65
C ASP A 49 -12.13 -0.02 16.19
N GLY A 50 -11.84 1.25 15.87
CA GLY A 50 -11.89 1.75 14.51
C GLY A 50 -10.92 1.03 13.58
N ALA A 51 -9.71 0.73 14.05
CA ALA A 51 -8.72 -0.02 13.27
C ALA A 51 -9.21 -1.42 12.90
N GLU A 52 -9.82 -2.15 13.84
CA GLU A 52 -10.36 -3.49 13.57
C GLU A 52 -11.54 -3.45 12.58
N MET A 53 -12.44 -2.47 12.72
CA MET A 53 -13.54 -2.27 11.76
C MET A 53 -13.03 -1.99 10.34
N GLU A 54 -12.09 -1.06 10.19
CA GLU A 54 -11.50 -0.73 8.88
C GLU A 54 -10.72 -1.90 8.30
N LYS A 55 -10.02 -2.68 9.13
CA LYS A 55 -9.29 -3.86 8.69
C LYS A 55 -10.24 -4.88 8.06
N GLN A 56 -11.34 -5.21 8.74
CA GLN A 56 -12.35 -6.13 8.22
C GLN A 56 -12.92 -5.64 6.88
N ARG A 57 -13.18 -4.34 6.77
CA ARG A 57 -13.69 -3.70 5.55
C ARG A 57 -12.71 -3.81 4.37
N VAL A 58 -11.44 -3.47 4.59
CA VAL A 58 -10.37 -3.55 3.56
C VAL A 58 -10.13 -4.98 3.11
N GLU A 59 -10.04 -5.93 4.04
CA GLU A 59 -9.88 -7.34 3.69
C GLU A 59 -11.08 -7.88 2.92
N GLN A 60 -12.30 -7.44 3.25
CA GLN A 60 -13.50 -7.84 2.52
C GLN A 60 -13.48 -7.31 1.08
N ILE A 61 -13.11 -6.04 0.88
CA ILE A 61 -12.93 -5.45 -0.46
C ILE A 61 -11.91 -6.26 -1.26
N GLN A 62 -10.79 -6.64 -0.66
CA GLN A 62 -9.77 -7.44 -1.34
C GLN A 62 -10.29 -8.84 -1.72
N ARG A 63 -11.03 -9.51 -0.82
CA ARG A 63 -11.66 -10.81 -1.09
C ARG A 63 -12.66 -10.69 -2.23
N ASP A 64 -13.49 -9.66 -2.26
CA ASP A 64 -14.51 -9.44 -3.28
C ASP A 64 -13.89 -9.18 -4.66
N GLN A 65 -12.87 -8.31 -4.71
CA GLN A 65 -12.12 -8.07 -5.94
C GLN A 65 -11.43 -9.33 -6.46
N LYS A 66 -10.90 -10.18 -5.56
CA LYS A 66 -10.33 -11.47 -5.96
C LYS A 66 -11.41 -12.38 -6.57
N ARG A 67 -12.56 -12.53 -5.90
CA ARG A 67 -13.69 -13.34 -6.40
C ARG A 67 -14.15 -12.88 -7.78
N LEU A 68 -14.26 -11.56 -7.99
CA LEU A 68 -14.62 -11.00 -9.30
C LEU A 68 -13.58 -11.29 -10.36
N ARG A 69 -12.28 -11.13 -10.07
CA ARG A 69 -11.22 -11.47 -11.01
C ARG A 69 -11.23 -12.94 -11.39
N ASP A 70 -11.30 -13.83 -10.40
CA ASP A 70 -11.32 -15.28 -10.61
C ASP A 70 -12.55 -15.70 -11.46
N ALA A 71 -13.74 -15.18 -11.14
CA ALA A 71 -14.98 -15.49 -11.85
C ALA A 71 -14.98 -15.02 -13.32
N ASN A 72 -14.22 -13.97 -13.64
CA ASN A 72 -14.08 -13.44 -14.99
C ASN A 72 -12.79 -13.95 -15.68
N ASN A 73 -12.05 -14.86 -15.05
CA ASN A 73 -10.75 -15.36 -15.54
C ASN A 73 -9.75 -14.23 -15.86
N ILE A 74 -9.77 -13.16 -15.06
CA ILE A 74 -8.91 -11.98 -15.21
C ILE A 74 -7.63 -12.20 -14.39
N GLU A 75 -6.49 -12.22 -15.07
CA GLU A 75 -5.18 -12.26 -14.43
C GLU A 75 -4.86 -10.95 -13.70
N TYR A 76 -4.31 -11.04 -12.48
CA TYR A 76 -3.83 -9.88 -11.75
C TYR A 76 -2.40 -9.53 -12.17
N LEU A 77 -2.22 -8.35 -12.75
CA LEU A 77 -0.91 -7.83 -13.15
C LEU A 77 -0.47 -6.68 -12.22
N PRO A 78 0.64 -6.84 -11.47
CA PRO A 78 1.19 -5.76 -10.65
C PRO A 78 1.63 -4.55 -11.50
N LYS A 79 1.41 -3.34 -10.99
CA LYS A 79 1.60 -2.11 -11.77
C LYS A 79 3.05 -1.67 -11.92
N TYR A 80 3.92 -2.02 -10.98
CA TYR A 80 5.29 -1.49 -10.89
C TYR A 80 6.39 -2.55 -11.00
N PHE A 81 5.99 -3.82 -11.03
CA PHE A 81 6.91 -4.96 -11.05
C PHE A 81 6.39 -6.01 -12.03
N LYS A 82 7.31 -6.74 -12.66
CA LYS A 82 7.01 -7.91 -13.47
C LYS A 82 7.68 -9.14 -12.89
N LYS A 83 7.03 -10.29 -12.99
CA LYS A 83 7.62 -11.57 -12.64
C LYS A 83 8.62 -11.97 -13.74
N VAL A 84 9.82 -12.36 -13.36
CA VAL A 84 10.89 -12.82 -14.27
C VAL A 84 11.37 -14.18 -13.79
N SER A 85 11.36 -15.17 -14.69
CA SER A 85 11.95 -16.48 -14.45
C SER A 85 13.33 -16.54 -15.10
N SER A 86 14.33 -16.98 -14.35
CA SER A 86 15.69 -17.25 -14.84
C SER A 86 16.12 -18.62 -14.32
N GLY A 87 16.12 -19.61 -15.21
CA GLY A 87 16.33 -21.01 -14.83
C GLY A 87 15.25 -21.51 -13.87
N ASN A 88 15.67 -21.95 -12.68
CA ASN A 88 14.79 -22.43 -11.60
C ASN A 88 14.41 -21.34 -10.59
N THR A 89 14.78 -20.08 -10.83
CA THR A 89 14.55 -18.98 -9.89
C THR A 89 13.51 -18.01 -10.44
N GLU A 90 12.49 -17.74 -9.63
CA GLU A 90 11.50 -16.70 -9.88
C GLU A 90 11.86 -15.44 -9.09
N SER A 91 11.78 -14.27 -9.73
CA SER A 91 12.05 -12.97 -9.10
C SER A 91 11.08 -11.89 -9.59
N TRP A 92 10.97 -10.80 -8.84
CA TRP A 92 10.20 -9.62 -9.23
C TRP A 92 11.15 -8.49 -9.63
N MET A 93 11.03 -8.02 -10.87
CA MET A 93 11.87 -6.94 -11.40
C MET A 93 11.06 -5.65 -11.48
N PHE A 94 11.60 -4.57 -10.91
CA PHE A 94 11.05 -3.24 -11.05
C PHE A 94 11.06 -2.80 -12.53
N ILE A 95 9.93 -2.32 -13.04
CA ILE A 95 9.80 -1.99 -14.47
C ILE A 95 10.17 -0.54 -14.83
N GLY A 96 10.57 0.28 -13.85
CA GLY A 96 11.05 1.64 -14.10
C GLY A 96 9.99 2.73 -14.17
N ASN A 97 8.70 2.40 -14.07
CA ASN A 97 7.61 3.37 -14.29
C ASN A 97 7.24 4.21 -13.05
N TYR A 98 7.42 3.70 -11.83
CA TYR A 98 6.91 4.35 -10.61
C TYR A 98 7.38 5.81 -10.45
N TRP A 99 8.69 6.05 -10.55
CA TRP A 99 9.25 7.38 -10.34
C TRP A 99 8.92 8.36 -11.47
N GLN A 100 8.76 7.86 -12.69
CA GLN A 100 8.30 8.66 -13.82
C GLN A 100 6.85 9.09 -13.58
N TRP A 101 5.97 8.14 -13.23
CA TRP A 101 4.57 8.42 -12.93
C TRP A 101 4.39 9.32 -11.71
N ARG A 102 5.30 9.25 -10.73
CA ARG A 102 5.32 10.18 -9.60
C ARG A 102 5.61 11.62 -10.03
N LYS A 103 6.53 11.83 -10.97
CA LYS A 103 6.86 13.16 -11.52
C LYS A 103 5.71 13.71 -12.35
N ASP A 104 5.11 12.85 -13.18
CA ASP A 104 4.05 13.24 -14.11
C ASP A 104 2.67 13.34 -13.41
N GLY A 105 2.51 12.70 -12.26
CA GLY A 105 1.24 12.51 -11.56
C GLY A 105 0.59 11.17 -11.92
N PHE A 106 0.29 10.36 -10.91
CA PHE A 106 -0.26 9.01 -11.09
C PHE A 106 -1.61 8.98 -11.82
N ALA A 107 -2.42 10.03 -11.71
CA ALA A 107 -3.69 10.15 -12.40
C ALA A 107 -3.56 10.15 -13.94
N ASN A 108 -2.41 10.55 -14.48
CA ASN A 108 -2.14 10.56 -15.91
C ASN A 108 -1.83 9.18 -16.50
N HIS A 109 -1.49 8.21 -15.63
CA HIS A 109 -1.02 6.88 -16.05
C HIS A 109 -1.91 5.74 -15.57
N LEU A 110 -2.78 5.99 -14.58
CA LEU A 110 -3.68 4.99 -14.02
C LEU A 110 -5.11 5.24 -14.52
N ALA A 111 -5.67 4.26 -15.24
CA ALA A 111 -7.11 4.20 -15.49
C ALA A 111 -7.90 4.17 -14.15
N LYS A 112 -9.20 4.50 -14.20
CA LYS A 112 -10.13 4.61 -13.04
C LYS A 112 -9.65 3.77 -11.85
N GLN A 113 -9.17 4.46 -10.81
CA GLN A 113 -8.49 3.83 -9.69
C GLN A 113 -9.45 2.88 -8.96
N THR A 114 -9.11 1.60 -8.92
CA THR A 114 -9.78 0.63 -8.05
C THR A 114 -9.49 1.03 -6.60
N ALA A 115 -10.52 1.39 -5.84
CA ALA A 115 -10.40 1.63 -4.41
C ALA A 115 -9.85 0.37 -3.72
N LEU A 116 -8.73 0.51 -2.99
CA LEU A 116 -8.11 -0.59 -2.23
C LEU A 116 -8.67 -0.68 -0.81
N TRP A 117 -9.10 0.47 -0.31
CA TRP A 117 -9.86 0.71 0.90
C TRP A 117 -10.97 1.67 0.54
#